data_AF-A0A357A1F5-F1
#
_entry.id   AF-A0A357A1F5-F1
#
_cell.length_a   1.000
_cell.length_b   1.000
_cell.length_c   1.000
_cell.angle_alpha   90.00
_cell.angle_beta   90.00
_cell.angle_gamma   90.00
#
_symmetry.space_group_name_H-M   'P 1'
#
loop_
_entity.id
_entity.type
_entity.pdbx_description
1 polymer ?
#
loop_
_entity_poly.entity_id
_entity_poly.type
_entity_poly.pdbx_seq_one_letter_code
_entity_poly.pdbx_strand_id
1 'polypeptide(L)'
;MTARAVGSFRVTLELAVPYMKVGGSGFFPRGRVHVMSEIEEAQDLCRELGAEVGSVSPPYGDNGESQIIRVTKMQSTSLEFPRRAKLLGTRLPG
;
A
#
# COMPACT_ATOMS: atom_id res chain seq x y z
N MET A 1 -4.61 15.66 -14.18
CA MET A 1 -3.86 14.39 -14.13
C MET A 1 -4.53 13.51 -13.09
N THR A 2 -5.29 12.48 -13.46
CA THR A 2 -5.91 11.55 -12.50
C THR A 2 -5.00 10.35 -12.34
N ALA A 3 -4.22 10.29 -11.26
CA ALA A 3 -3.50 9.09 -10.87
C ALA A 3 -4.52 8.07 -10.32
N ARG A 4 -5.19 7.33 -11.20
CA ARG A 4 -5.88 6.11 -10.77
C ARG A 4 -4.78 5.08 -10.53
N ALA A 5 -4.54 4.71 -9.27
CA ALA A 5 -3.74 3.53 -8.98
C ALA A 5 -4.48 2.33 -9.58
N VAL A 6 -4.02 1.84 -10.74
CA VAL A 6 -4.68 0.75 -11.51
C VAL A 6 -4.31 -0.61 -10.90
N GLY A 7 -4.58 -0.80 -9.61
CA GLY A 7 -4.27 -2.05 -8.93
C GLY A 7 -4.67 -2.06 -7.47
N SER A 8 -4.81 -3.27 -6.91
CA SER A 8 -5.10 -3.48 -5.49
C SER A 8 -4.07 -2.78 -4.61
N PHE A 9 -4.47 -2.47 -3.37
CA PHE A 9 -3.56 -1.83 -2.43
C PHE A 9 -2.23 -2.58 -2.27
N ARG A 10 -2.27 -3.92 -2.23
CA ARG A 10 -1.09 -4.81 -2.21
C ARG A 10 -0.10 -4.52 -3.34
N VAL A 11 -0.58 -4.44 -4.59
CA VAL A 11 0.28 -4.20 -5.76
C VAL A 11 0.98 -2.84 -5.64
N THR A 12 0.25 -1.83 -5.19
CA THR A 12 0.81 -0.49 -5.04
C THR A 12 1.85 -0.43 -3.93
N LEU A 13 1.64 -1.14 -2.83
CA LEU A 13 2.64 -1.24 -1.76
C LEU A 13 3.91 -1.92 -2.24
N GLU A 14 3.78 -3.04 -2.95
CA GLU A 14 4.94 -3.76 -3.47
C GLU A 14 5.76 -2.92 -4.45
N LEU A 15 5.11 -2.08 -5.26
CA LEU A 15 5.79 -1.20 -6.20
C LEU A 15 6.37 0.07 -5.55
N ALA A 16 5.84 0.51 -4.40
CA ALA A 16 6.23 1.78 -3.79
C ALA A 16 7.18 1.62 -2.59
N VAL A 17 6.87 0.70 -1.68
CA VAL A 17 7.59 0.54 -0.40
C VAL A 17 9.08 0.24 -0.57
N PRO A 18 9.53 -0.56 -1.55
CA PRO A 18 10.96 -0.80 -1.76
C PRO A 18 11.80 0.46 -2.03
N TYR A 19 11.18 1.51 -2.58
CA TYR A 19 11.86 2.78 -2.90
C TYR A 19 11.77 3.81 -1.77
N MET A 20 11.02 3.52 -0.70
CA MET A 20 10.90 4.42 0.45
C MET A 20 12.15 4.33 1.32
N LYS A 21 12.66 5.47 1.76
CA LYS A 21 13.69 5.52 2.82
C LYS A 21 13.12 4.94 4.11
N VAL A 22 13.96 4.28 4.91
CA VAL A 22 13.60 3.87 6.29
C VAL A 22 13.26 5.11 7.12
N GLY A 23 12.18 5.03 7.90
CA GLY A 23 11.55 6.16 8.60
C GLY A 23 10.70 7.07 7.70
N GLY A 24 10.71 6.87 6.38
CA GLY A 24 9.88 7.61 5.42
C GLY A 24 8.42 7.17 5.44
N SER A 25 7.53 8.07 5.04
CA SER A 25 6.09 7.79 4.88
C SER A 25 5.66 7.91 3.42
N GLY A 26 4.78 7.00 3.00
CA GLY A 26 4.07 7.03 1.74
C GLY A 26 2.58 7.28 1.99
N PHE A 27 1.94 8.03 1.10
CA PHE A 27 0.53 8.38 1.19
C PHE A 27 -0.19 7.83 -0.03
N PHE A 28 -1.15 6.95 0.22
CA PHE A 28 -1.81 6.16 -0.82
C PHE A 28 -3.30 6.52 -0.87
N PRO A 29 -3.73 7.34 -1.85
CA PRO A 29 -5.14 7.59 -2.09
C PRO A 29 -5.88 6.31 -2.46
N ARG A 30 -7.01 6.06 -1.81
CA ARG A 30 -7.90 4.94 -2.06
C ARG A 30 -9.36 5.37 -2.05
N GLY A 31 -10.18 4.64 -2.79
CA GLY A 31 -11.63 4.78 -2.68
C GLY A 31 -12.08 4.44 -1.26
N ARG A 32 -13.05 5.18 -0.75
CA ARG A 32 -13.64 4.96 0.59
C ARG A 32 -14.26 3.58 0.71
N VAL A 33 -14.90 3.10 -0.37
CA VAL A 33 -15.53 1.78 -0.39
C VAL A 33 -14.42 0.72 -0.36
N HIS A 34 -14.45 -0.14 0.66
CA HIS A 34 -13.49 -1.26 0.88
C HIS A 34 -12.09 -0.89 1.38
N VAL A 35 -11.84 0.35 1.81
CA VAL A 35 -10.50 0.76 2.29
C VAL A 35 -10.01 -0.10 3.46
N MET A 36 -10.88 -0.48 4.40
CA MET A 36 -10.50 -1.28 5.57
C MET A 36 -10.16 -2.72 5.17
N SER A 37 -10.97 -3.34 4.31
CA SER A 37 -10.67 -4.68 3.78
C SER A 37 -9.39 -4.70 2.95
N GLU A 38 -9.11 -3.66 2.16
CA GLU A 38 -7.83 -3.56 1.44
C GLU A 38 -6.64 -3.46 2.39
N ILE A 39 -6.78 -2.74 3.51
CA ILE A 39 -5.74 -2.65 4.55
C ILE A 39 -5.52 -4.01 5.19
N GLU A 40 -6.58 -4.67 5.63
CA GLU A 40 -6.51 -6.01 6.24
C GLU A 40 -5.83 -7.01 5.31
N GLU A 41 -6.24 -7.05 4.04
CA GLU A 41 -5.62 -7.91 3.04
C GLU A 41 -4.16 -7.58 2.77
N ALA A 42 -3.71 -6.35 3.03
CA ALA A 42 -2.34 -5.92 2.76
C ALA A 42 -1.40 -5.98 3.97
N GLN A 43 -1.89 -6.27 5.18
CA GLN A 43 -1.09 -6.21 6.41
C GLN A 43 0.15 -7.12 6.36
N ASP A 44 0.00 -8.36 5.91
CA ASP A 44 1.10 -9.33 5.85
C ASP A 44 2.19 -8.87 4.88
N LEU A 45 1.78 -8.41 3.70
CA LEU A 45 2.71 -7.88 2.69
C LEU A 45 3.43 -6.63 3.20
N CYS A 46 2.73 -5.73 3.91
CA CYS A 46 3.37 -4.58 4.56
C CYS A 46 4.49 -5.04 5.49
N ARG A 47 4.23 -6.05 6.33
CA ARG A 47 5.23 -6.59 7.26
C ARG A 47 6.45 -7.18 6.54
N GLU A 48 6.23 -7.98 5.50
CA GLU A 48 7.30 -8.54 4.66
C GLU A 48 8.11 -7.46 3.94
N LEU A 49 7.43 -6.41 3.46
CA LEU A 49 8.07 -5.26 2.85
C LEU A 49 8.76 -4.36 3.90
N GLY A 50 8.72 -4.69 5.19
CA GLY A 50 9.35 -3.91 6.25
C GLY A 50 8.67 -2.56 6.49
N ALA A 51 7.35 -2.50 6.35
CA ALA A 51 6.53 -1.31 6.50
C ALA A 51 5.29 -1.58 7.36
N GLU A 52 4.67 -0.51 7.83
CA GLU A 52 3.50 -0.55 8.69
C GLU A 52 2.43 0.42 8.18
N VAL A 53 1.18 -0.06 8.12
CA VAL A 53 0.03 0.81 7.87
C VAL A 53 -0.24 1.60 9.14
N GLY A 54 -0.14 2.93 9.05
CA GLY A 54 -0.45 3.83 10.16
C GLY A 54 -1.90 4.32 10.09
N SER A 55 -2.06 5.62 9.95
CA SER A 55 -3.38 6.27 9.96
C SER A 55 -4.09 6.24 8.61
N VAL A 56 -5.42 6.21 8.64
CA VAL A 56 -6.29 6.51 7.49
C VAL A 56 -6.91 7.89 7.70
N SER A 57 -6.87 8.74 6.68
CA SER A 57 -7.48 10.08 6.76
C SER A 57 -9.01 9.99 6.84
N PRO A 58 -9.68 11.05 7.33
CA PRO A 58 -11.09 11.24 7.04
C PRO A 58 -11.37 11.22 5.51
N PRO A 59 -12.59 10.85 5.09
CA PRO A 59 -12.98 10.93 3.68
C PRO A 59 -12.88 12.35 3.10
N TYR A 60 -12.46 12.45 1.85
CA TYR A 60 -12.31 13.69 1.08
C TYR A 60 -12.68 13.49 -0.40
N GLY A 61 -12.69 14.60 -1.15
CA GLY A 61 -13.15 14.63 -2.54
C GLY A 61 -14.66 14.84 -2.65
N ASP A 62 -15.18 14.89 -3.88
CA ASP A 62 -16.61 15.03 -4.13
C ASP A 62 -17.36 13.88 -3.46
N ASN A 63 -18.33 14.21 -2.59
CA ASN A 63 -19.09 13.26 -1.77
C ASN A 63 -18.27 12.35 -0.83
N GLY A 64 -17.00 12.67 -0.55
CA GLY A 64 -16.16 11.88 0.35
C GLY A 64 -15.79 10.51 -0.22
N GLU A 65 -15.58 10.43 -1.53
CA GLU A 65 -15.28 9.18 -2.24
C GLU A 65 -13.87 8.63 -1.98
N SER A 66 -12.95 9.43 -1.43
CA SER A 66 -11.54 9.06 -1.27
C SER A 66 -11.05 9.16 0.17
N GLN A 67 -10.07 8.33 0.54
CA GLN A 67 -9.31 8.38 1.79
C GLN A 67 -7.82 8.20 1.51
N ILE A 68 -6.96 8.68 2.40
CA ILE A 68 -5.50 8.51 2.30
C ILE A 68 -5.07 7.52 3.35
N ILE A 69 -4.41 6.45 2.93
CA ILE A 69 -3.72 5.52 3.83
C ILE A 69 -2.27 5.99 3.96
N ARG A 70 -1.81 6.22 5.18
CA ARG A 70 -0.39 6.46 5.46
C ARG A 70 0.30 5.14 5.77
N VAL A 71 1.42 4.87 5.10
CA VAL A 71 2.28 3.72 5.39
C VAL A 71 3.68 4.22 5.72
N THR A 72 4.28 3.70 6.79
CA THR A 72 5.63 4.09 7.23
C THR A 72 6.60 2.95 6.97
N LYS A 73 7.76 3.25 6.39
CA LYS A 73 8.85 2.29 6.21
C LYS A 73 9.60 2.12 7.52
N MET A 74 9.55 0.93 8.10
CA MET A 74 10.13 0.66 9.42
C MET A 74 11.55 0.08 9.32
N GLN A 75 11.83 -0.70 8.27
CA GLN A 75 13.12 -1.37 8.05
C GLN A 75 13.38 -1.57 6.56
N SER A 76 14.57 -2.05 6.18
CA SER A 76 14.88 -2.37 4.78
C SER A 76 13.92 -3.42 4.21
N THR A 77 13.60 -3.31 2.92
CA THR A 77 12.85 -4.37 2.21
C THR A 77 13.78 -5.54 1.91
N SER A 78 13.27 -6.77 1.94
CA SER A 78 13.99 -7.92 1.36
C SER A 78 14.29 -7.68 -0.13
N LEU A 79 15.43 -8.20 -0.60
CA LEU A 79 15.89 -8.10 -1.99
C LEU A 79 14.99 -8.85 -3.00
N GLU A 80 14.08 -9.69 -2.51
CA GLU A 80 13.09 -10.41 -3.33
C GLU A 80 11.97 -9.50 -3.85
N PHE A 81 11.87 -8.28 -3.32
CA PHE A 81 10.87 -7.29 -3.69
C PHE A 81 11.48 -6.06 -4.39
N PRO A 82 10.74 -5.41 -5.32
CA PRO A 82 9.45 -5.86 -5.85
C PRO A 82 9.61 -7.15 -6.66
N ARG A 83 8.61 -8.05 -6.59
CA ARG A 83 8.65 -9.26 -7.42
C ARG A 83 8.55 -8.86 -8.90
N ARG A 84 8.89 -9.81 -9.77
CA ARG A 84 8.71 -9.64 -11.22
C ARG A 84 7.26 -9.27 -11.52
N ALA A 85 7.03 -8.37 -12.46
CA ALA A 85 5.70 -7.82 -12.78
C ALA A 85 4.59 -8.89 -12.94
N LYS A 86 4.92 -10.04 -13.55
CA LYS A 86 3.99 -11.18 -13.73
C LYS A 86 3.51 -11.84 -12.43
N LEU A 87 4.14 -11.57 -11.29
CA LEU A 87 3.82 -12.12 -9.97
C LEU A 87 3.15 -11.07 -9.06
N LEU A 88 2.99 -9.82 -9.50
CA LEU A 88 2.35 -8.80 -8.68
C LEU A 88 0.88 -9.17 -8.46
N GLY A 89 0.40 -8.99 -7.22
CA GLY A 89 -0.99 -9.26 -6.86
C GLY A 89 -1.31 -10.72 -6.54
N THR A 90 -0.39 -11.67 -6.75
CA THR A 90 -0.56 -13.03 -6.24
C THR A 90 -0.31 -13.06 -4.73
N ARG A 91 -1.16 -13.79 -3.99
CA ARG A 91 -0.91 -14.10 -2.57
C ARG A 91 0.30 -15.03 -2.48
N LEU A 92 1.17 -14.76 -1.50
CA LEU A 92 2.24 -15.68 -1.18
C LEU A 92 1.64 -16.95 -0.55
N PRO A 93 2.18 -18.14 -0.84
CA PRO A 93 1.86 -19.32 -0.06
C PRO A 93 2.37 -19.07 1.37
N GLY A 94 1.48 -19.26 2.35
CA GLY A 94 1.79 -19.11 3.78
C GLY A 94 2.63 -20.25 4.35
#